data_AF-A0A2V7D2Y3-F1
#
_entry.id   AF-A0A2V7D2Y3-F1
#
_cell.length_a   1.000
_cell.length_b   1.000
_cell.length_c   1.000
_cell.angle_alpha   90.00
_cell.angle_beta   90.00
_cell.angle_gamma   90.00
#
_symmetry.space_group_name_H-M   'P 1'
#
loop_
_entity.id
_entity.type
_entity.pdbx_description
1 polymer ?
#
loop_
_entity_poly.entity_id
_entity_poly.type
_entity_poly.pdbx_seq_one_letter_code
_entity_poly.pdbx_strand_id
1 'polypeptide(L)'
;MPLTHSYRMLAHTGIRSAVLLALGLLLVAWPGPATAREEGHAREEGRARKVEGDRHEQEKPEKLAFDMVVAAGAQRCLPNAAGHVSIQAAGQNQRMQVKVEGLPPHRVFTLFVLQVPTGPFGLSWYQGDIETDEEGEGSRDFLGIFSSETFVIAQAVRPAPQTHPGVDALTNPDTAPVHMYHLGMWFSDPGDAVAAGCSNGTTPFDGDHVAGIQVLNTSNFPDTAGPLGQFE
;
A
#
# COMPACT_ATOMS: atom_id res chain seq x y z
N MET A 1 5.23 14.08 -62.18
CA MET A 1 4.27 13.18 -62.85
C MET A 1 4.44 11.77 -62.29
N PRO A 2 3.35 11.03 -62.11
CA PRO A 2 3.14 10.13 -60.97
C PRO A 2 2.93 8.67 -61.39
N LEU A 3 2.89 7.75 -60.42
CA LEU A 3 2.20 6.47 -60.57
C LEU A 3 1.27 6.28 -59.37
N THR A 4 0.07 6.84 -59.51
CA THR A 4 -1.13 6.43 -58.80
C THR A 4 -1.68 5.18 -59.48
N HIS A 5 -1.99 4.13 -58.71
CA HIS A 5 -2.82 3.04 -59.19
C HIS A 5 -4.10 2.98 -58.38
N SER A 6 -5.19 3.37 -59.05
CA SER A 6 -6.57 3.18 -58.62
C SER A 6 -6.98 1.73 -58.88
N TYR A 7 -7.74 1.09 -57.98
CA TYR A 7 -8.81 0.21 -58.42
C TYR A 7 -9.97 0.15 -57.42
N ARG A 8 -11.15 -0.10 -58.02
CA ARG A 8 -12.51 0.22 -57.59
C ARG A 8 -13.09 -0.70 -56.50
N MET A 9 -14.11 -0.15 -55.83
CA MET A 9 -15.12 -0.85 -55.03
C MET A 9 -15.83 -1.98 -55.81
N LEU A 10 -16.17 -3.05 -55.10
CA LEU A 10 -17.41 -3.80 -55.33
C LEU A 10 -18.06 -4.14 -53.98
N ALA A 11 -19.35 -3.82 -53.91
CA ALA A 11 -20.23 -4.07 -52.79
C ALA A 11 -20.57 -5.57 -52.69
N HIS A 12 -20.60 -6.09 -51.45
CA HIS A 12 -21.37 -7.28 -51.12
C HIS A 12 -22.32 -7.00 -49.96
N THR A 13 -23.59 -7.04 -50.31
CA THR A 13 -24.77 -7.12 -49.44
C THR A 13 -24.72 -8.40 -48.59
N GLY A 14 -24.93 -8.26 -47.28
CA GLY A 14 -25.01 -9.38 -46.35
C GLY A 14 -26.02 -9.08 -45.24
N ILE A 15 -27.23 -9.63 -45.40
CA ILE A 15 -28.35 -9.59 -44.45
C ILE A 15 -28.12 -10.66 -43.36
N ARG A 16 -28.18 -10.29 -42.07
CA ARG A 16 -28.55 -11.17 -40.93
C ARG A 16 -29.12 -10.29 -39.81
N SER A 17 -30.45 -10.13 -39.73
CA SER A 17 -31.38 -10.86 -38.85
C SER A 17 -31.16 -10.63 -37.35
N ALA A 18 -32.08 -9.85 -36.76
CA ALA A 18 -32.32 -9.71 -35.33
C ALA A 18 -33.03 -10.94 -34.75
N VAL A 19 -32.72 -11.30 -33.51
CA VAL A 19 -33.56 -12.17 -32.64
C VAL A 19 -33.50 -11.64 -31.22
N LEU A 20 -34.66 -11.75 -30.56
CA LEU A 20 -35.17 -10.98 -29.43
C LEU A 20 -34.74 -11.47 -28.04
N LEU A 21 -34.87 -10.54 -27.08
CA LEU A 21 -35.00 -10.75 -25.64
C LEU A 21 -36.03 -11.82 -25.25
N ALA A 22 -35.75 -12.55 -24.18
CA ALA A 22 -36.78 -13.11 -23.30
C ALA A 22 -36.36 -12.97 -21.83
N LEU A 23 -36.99 -12.02 -21.14
CA LEU A 23 -37.10 -11.93 -19.69
C LEU A 23 -38.27 -12.81 -19.25
N GLY A 24 -38.07 -13.68 -18.26
CA GLY A 24 -39.11 -14.52 -17.66
C GLY A 24 -38.91 -14.67 -16.16
N LEU A 25 -39.57 -13.80 -15.39
CA LEU A 25 -39.72 -13.83 -13.94
C LEU A 25 -41.16 -14.26 -13.66
N LEU A 26 -41.41 -15.32 -12.87
CA LEU A 26 -42.71 -15.49 -12.21
C LEU A 26 -42.71 -16.48 -11.03
N LEU A 27 -42.78 -15.87 -9.84
CA LEU A 27 -43.60 -16.16 -8.65
C LEU A 27 -43.52 -17.55 -7.99
N VAL A 28 -42.84 -17.58 -6.84
CA VAL A 28 -43.04 -18.58 -5.78
C VAL A 28 -44.27 -18.17 -4.95
N ALA A 29 -45.27 -19.05 -4.88
CA ALA A 29 -46.47 -18.85 -4.09
C ALA A 29 -46.29 -19.38 -2.66
N TRP A 30 -46.52 -18.51 -1.67
CA TRP A 30 -46.69 -18.83 -0.25
C TRP A 30 -48.18 -19.11 0.03
N PRO A 31 -48.53 -20.15 0.81
CA PRO A 31 -49.80 -20.18 1.53
C PRO A 31 -49.60 -19.68 2.97
N GLY A 32 -50.44 -18.70 3.35
CA GLY A 32 -50.64 -18.21 4.71
C GLY A 32 -51.54 -19.13 5.57
N PRO A 33 -51.89 -18.69 6.80
CA PRO A 33 -52.02 -19.55 7.97
C PRO A 33 -53.44 -20.05 8.25
N ALA A 34 -53.57 -21.16 8.99
CA ALA A 34 -54.84 -21.64 9.52
C ALA A 34 -54.75 -22.12 10.99
N THR A 35 -55.55 -21.43 11.80
CA THR A 35 -56.33 -21.88 12.98
C THR A 35 -55.63 -22.26 14.30
N ALA A 36 -56.08 -21.57 15.35
CA ALA A 36 -55.79 -21.76 16.77
C ALA A 36 -56.52 -22.96 17.40
N ARG A 37 -55.93 -23.52 18.46
CA ARG A 37 -56.66 -24.10 19.62
C ARG A 37 -55.72 -24.16 20.84
N GLU A 38 -56.18 -23.57 21.95
CA GLU A 38 -55.60 -23.69 23.30
C GLU A 38 -55.58 -25.14 23.78
N GLU A 39 -54.51 -25.57 24.45
CA GLU A 39 -54.55 -26.28 25.74
C GLU A 39 -53.22 -26.03 26.49
N GLY A 40 -53.30 -25.67 27.76
CA GLY A 40 -52.16 -25.30 28.60
C GLY A 40 -51.33 -26.48 29.09
N HIS A 41 -50.02 -26.31 29.15
CA HIS A 41 -49.18 -27.06 30.07
C HIS A 41 -47.90 -26.29 30.38
N ALA A 42 -47.64 -26.09 31.66
CA ALA A 42 -46.44 -25.45 32.20
C ALA A 42 -45.17 -26.15 31.69
N ARG A 43 -44.14 -25.38 31.34
CA ARG A 43 -42.80 -25.95 31.12
C ARG A 43 -41.70 -24.97 31.56
N GLU A 44 -40.83 -25.53 32.39
CA GLU A 44 -39.62 -24.99 32.99
C GLU A 44 -38.77 -24.12 32.05
N GLU A 45 -38.18 -23.08 32.66
CA GLU A 45 -37.08 -22.29 32.12
C GLU A 45 -35.86 -23.17 31.82
N GLY A 46 -35.82 -23.72 30.60
CA GLY A 46 -34.64 -24.34 30.03
C GLY A 46 -33.70 -23.26 29.48
N ARG A 47 -32.70 -22.89 30.27
CA ARG A 47 -31.53 -22.08 29.86
C ARG A 47 -30.88 -22.70 28.62
N ALA A 48 -31.18 -22.18 27.44
CA ALA A 48 -30.46 -22.48 26.21
C ALA A 48 -29.03 -21.93 26.34
N ARG A 49 -28.07 -22.80 26.66
CA ARG A 49 -26.65 -22.54 26.41
C ARG A 49 -26.48 -22.44 24.89
N LYS A 50 -26.34 -21.22 24.37
CA LYS A 50 -25.76 -20.97 23.06
C LYS A 50 -24.30 -21.43 23.15
N VAL A 51 -24.00 -22.59 22.57
CA VAL A 51 -22.61 -22.99 22.30
C VAL A 51 -22.19 -22.16 21.10
N GLU A 52 -21.66 -20.96 21.38
CA GLU A 52 -20.93 -20.16 20.40
C GLU A 52 -19.68 -20.96 20.04
N GLY A 53 -19.58 -21.39 18.78
CA GLY A 53 -18.39 -22.08 18.31
C GLY A 53 -17.20 -21.13 18.30
N ASP A 54 -16.14 -21.52 18.99
CA ASP A 54 -14.81 -20.92 18.91
C ASP A 54 -14.27 -21.04 17.48
N ARG A 55 -14.65 -20.10 16.62
CA ARG A 55 -13.71 -19.62 15.61
C ARG A 55 -12.88 -18.58 16.34
N HIS A 56 -11.64 -18.93 16.64
CA HIS A 56 -10.61 -17.98 17.04
C HIS A 56 -10.41 -17.02 15.85
N GLU A 57 -11.25 -15.99 15.76
CA GLU A 57 -10.87 -14.75 15.10
C GLU A 57 -9.70 -14.24 15.94
N GLN A 58 -8.49 -14.35 15.41
CA GLN A 58 -7.31 -13.80 16.05
C GLN A 58 -7.62 -12.34 16.36
N GLU A 59 -7.68 -12.00 17.64
CA GLU A 59 -7.90 -10.63 18.08
C GLU A 59 -6.74 -9.80 17.53
N LYS A 60 -7.08 -8.91 16.60
CA LYS A 60 -6.13 -8.16 15.80
C LYS A 60 -5.34 -7.22 16.72
N PRO A 61 -4.03 -7.07 16.51
CA PRO A 61 -3.21 -6.33 17.47
C PRO A 61 -3.58 -4.84 17.48
N GLU A 62 -3.95 -4.30 18.64
CA GLU A 62 -4.20 -2.85 18.83
C GLU A 62 -2.97 -1.98 18.53
N LYS A 63 -1.79 -2.62 18.50
CA LYS A 63 -0.49 -2.02 18.18
C LYS A 63 0.39 -3.01 17.42
N LEU A 64 1.05 -2.54 16.36
CA LEU A 64 2.10 -3.27 15.66
C LEU A 64 3.44 -2.59 15.91
N ALA A 65 4.50 -3.36 16.11
CA ALA A 65 5.86 -2.83 16.19
C ALA A 65 6.85 -3.75 15.47
N PHE A 66 7.84 -3.16 14.80
CA PHE A 66 8.86 -3.88 14.06
C PHE A 66 10.10 -3.03 13.86
N ASP A 67 11.23 -3.69 13.60
CA ASP A 67 12.50 -3.02 13.32
C ASP A 67 12.76 -2.95 11.82
N MET A 68 13.39 -1.85 11.41
CA MET A 68 14.02 -1.68 10.11
C MET A 68 15.50 -2.05 10.20
N VAL A 69 16.05 -2.57 9.11
CA VAL A 69 17.43 -3.03 9.01
C VAL A 69 18.24 -2.15 8.06
N VAL A 70 19.56 -2.09 8.28
CA VAL A 70 20.48 -1.36 7.41
C VAL A 70 20.44 -1.91 5.99
N ALA A 71 20.17 -1.02 5.03
CA ALA A 71 20.15 -1.37 3.63
C ALA A 71 21.54 -1.84 3.16
N ALA A 72 21.59 -2.82 2.25
CA ALA A 72 22.85 -3.44 1.81
C ALA A 72 23.89 -2.41 1.32
N GLY A 73 23.46 -1.34 0.65
CA GLY A 73 24.33 -0.26 0.19
C GLY A 73 24.93 0.61 1.29
N ALA A 74 24.32 0.63 2.48
CA ALA A 74 24.73 1.45 3.61
C ALA A 74 25.50 0.68 4.70
N GLN A 75 25.51 -0.66 4.68
CA GLN A 75 26.11 -1.50 5.73
C GLN A 75 27.56 -1.14 6.11
N ARG A 76 28.35 -0.64 5.15
CA ARG A 76 29.76 -0.27 5.41
C ARG A 76 29.92 1.11 6.02
N CYS A 77 29.09 2.07 5.64
CA CYS A 77 29.19 3.45 6.10
C CYS A 77 28.33 3.72 7.35
N LEU A 78 27.22 2.99 7.50
CA LEU A 78 26.26 3.11 8.60
C LEU A 78 26.04 1.75 9.31
N PRO A 79 27.09 1.08 9.81
CA PRO A 79 26.97 -0.27 10.37
C PRO A 79 26.12 -0.34 11.65
N ASN A 80 25.95 0.78 12.33
CA ASN A 80 25.23 0.87 13.60
C ASN A 80 23.86 1.55 13.47
N ALA A 81 23.42 1.88 12.25
CA ALA A 81 22.12 2.49 12.06
C ALA A 81 21.01 1.49 12.39
N ALA A 82 19.97 1.97 13.07
CA ALA A 82 18.80 1.18 13.38
C ALA A 82 17.53 2.03 13.26
N GLY A 83 16.40 1.37 13.02
CA GLY A 83 15.10 2.01 13.02
C GLY A 83 14.07 1.14 13.72
N HIS A 84 13.24 1.75 14.55
CA HIS A 84 12.12 1.10 15.22
C HIS A 84 10.83 1.79 14.84
N VAL A 85 9.85 1.01 14.40
CA VAL A 85 8.54 1.50 13.97
C VAL A 85 7.47 0.95 14.89
N SER A 86 6.57 1.82 15.33
CA SER A 86 5.36 1.44 16.05
C SER A 86 4.13 2.07 15.40
N ILE A 87 3.06 1.29 15.30
CA ILE A 87 1.81 1.67 14.66
C ILE A 87 0.69 1.39 15.64
N GLN A 88 -0.21 2.36 15.78
CA GLN A 88 -1.38 2.23 16.62
C GLN A 88 -2.58 2.92 15.96
N ALA A 89 -3.79 2.49 16.33
CA ALA A 89 -5.02 3.12 15.87
C ALA A 89 -5.07 4.61 16.27
N ALA A 90 -5.54 5.44 15.36
CA ALA A 90 -5.75 6.88 15.52
C ALA A 90 -7.09 7.27 14.85
N GLY A 91 -8.19 6.98 15.55
CA GLY A 91 -9.53 7.17 15.00
C GLY A 91 -9.84 6.11 13.94
N GLN A 92 -10.05 6.53 12.69
CA GLN A 92 -10.26 5.63 11.55
C GLN A 92 -8.97 5.39 10.73
N ASN A 93 -7.86 6.00 11.15
CA ASN A 93 -6.55 5.88 10.53
C ASN A 93 -5.56 5.28 11.55
N GLN A 94 -4.27 5.23 11.19
CA GLN A 94 -3.18 4.86 12.08
C GLN A 94 -2.22 6.02 12.31
N ARG A 95 -1.59 6.01 13.49
CA ARG A 95 -0.38 6.78 13.79
C ARG A 95 0.81 5.84 13.72
N MET A 96 1.73 6.09 12.80
CA MET A 96 3.02 5.42 12.70
C MET A 96 4.09 6.32 13.30
N GLN A 97 4.73 5.88 14.38
CA GLN A 97 5.92 6.51 14.93
C GLN A 97 7.15 5.76 14.42
N VAL A 98 8.09 6.50 13.84
CA VAL A 98 9.39 5.99 13.41
C VAL A 98 10.47 6.65 14.25
N LYS A 99 11.28 5.82 14.91
CA LYS A 99 12.48 6.24 15.63
C LYS A 99 13.70 5.65 14.95
N VAL A 100 14.76 6.44 14.85
CA VAL A 100 16.02 6.03 14.21
C VAL A 100 17.19 6.47 15.06
N GLU A 101 18.27 5.70 15.01
CA GLU A 101 19.50 5.95 15.76
C GLU A 101 20.72 5.47 14.98
N GLY A 102 21.92 5.86 15.42
CA GLY A 102 23.17 5.47 14.77
C GLY A 102 23.36 6.09 13.37
N LEU A 103 22.65 7.18 13.09
CA LEU A 103 22.75 7.95 11.85
C LEU A 103 23.68 9.16 12.04
N PRO A 104 24.17 9.77 10.94
CA PRO A 104 24.89 11.03 11.02
C PRO A 104 24.03 12.13 11.68
N PRO A 105 24.61 12.96 12.55
CA PRO A 105 23.87 14.01 13.27
C PRO A 105 23.46 15.17 12.36
N HIS A 106 22.35 15.82 12.71
CA HIS A 106 21.81 16.99 12.00
C HIS A 106 21.61 16.78 10.50
N ARG A 107 21.16 15.59 10.10
CA ARG A 107 20.85 15.25 8.71
C ARG A 107 19.36 15.02 8.56
N VAL A 108 18.88 15.16 7.32
CA VAL A 108 17.50 14.86 6.96
C VAL A 108 17.45 13.56 6.16
N PHE A 109 16.47 12.73 6.50
CA PHE A 109 16.18 11.46 5.86
C PHE A 109 14.72 11.43 5.41
N THR A 110 14.47 10.85 4.25
CA THR A 110 13.14 10.73 3.67
C THR A 110 12.59 9.34 3.92
N LEU A 111 11.34 9.24 4.35
CA LEU A 111 10.64 7.97 4.55
C LEU A 111 9.68 7.72 3.39
N PHE A 112 9.68 6.48 2.89
CA PHE A 112 8.72 6.01 1.89
C PHE A 112 8.01 4.74 2.34
N VAL A 113 6.74 4.63 1.94
CA VAL A 113 6.00 3.36 1.90
C VAL A 113 6.26 2.72 0.54
N LEU A 114 6.60 1.43 0.53
CA LEU A 114 7.12 0.70 -0.63
C LEU A 114 6.32 -0.58 -0.89
N GLN A 115 6.27 -0.97 -2.15
CA GLN A 115 5.80 -2.30 -2.55
C GLN A 115 6.84 -3.38 -2.21
N VAL A 116 8.12 -3.16 -2.52
CA VAL A 116 9.24 -4.09 -2.26
C VAL A 116 10.32 -3.34 -1.48
N PRO A 117 10.95 -3.92 -0.44
CA PRO A 117 11.86 -3.17 0.44
C PRO A 117 13.22 -2.89 -0.21
N THR A 118 13.59 -3.65 -1.24
CA THR A 118 14.86 -3.56 -1.97
C THR A 118 14.65 -3.28 -3.45
N GLY A 119 15.62 -2.63 -4.09
CA GLY A 119 15.53 -2.26 -5.51
C GLY A 119 15.48 -3.47 -6.46
N PRO A 120 14.67 -3.41 -7.54
CA PRO A 120 13.74 -2.35 -7.90
C PRO A 120 12.46 -2.36 -7.04
N PHE A 121 12.15 -1.23 -6.40
CA PHE A 121 11.19 -1.13 -5.27
C PHE A 121 9.70 -1.25 -5.63
N GLY A 122 9.36 -1.28 -6.93
CA GLY A 122 7.98 -1.21 -7.39
C GLY A 122 7.33 0.16 -7.13
N LEU A 123 6.05 0.17 -6.78
CA LEU A 123 5.35 1.41 -6.41
C LEU A 123 5.87 1.92 -5.06
N SER A 124 6.07 3.24 -4.98
CA SER A 124 6.70 3.91 -3.83
C SER A 124 5.98 5.22 -3.54
N TRP A 125 5.76 5.53 -2.27
CA TRP A 125 4.99 6.69 -1.81
C TRP A 125 5.77 7.48 -0.76
N TYR A 126 6.03 8.76 -1.03
CA TYR A 126 6.74 9.65 -0.10
C TYR A 126 5.87 9.97 1.11
N GLN A 127 6.39 9.72 2.30
CA GLN A 127 5.67 9.89 3.56
C GLN A 127 6.08 11.15 4.32
N GLY A 128 7.31 11.62 4.13
CA GLY A 128 7.86 12.83 4.72
C GLY A 128 9.26 12.62 5.28
N ASP A 129 9.71 13.61 6.06
CA ASP A 129 11.09 13.70 6.53
C ASP A 129 11.24 13.35 8.01
N ILE A 130 12.41 12.81 8.34
CA ILE A 130 12.92 12.57 9.68
C ILE A 130 14.27 13.28 9.78
N GLU A 131 14.39 14.19 10.75
CA GLU A 131 15.63 14.91 11.02
C GLU A 131 16.30 14.29 12.24
N THR A 132 17.62 14.12 12.18
CA THR A 132 18.42 13.64 13.30
C THR A 132 18.96 14.79 14.13
N ASP A 133 19.06 14.59 15.44
CA ASP A 133 19.64 15.53 16.38
C ASP A 133 21.18 15.43 16.45
N GLU A 134 21.78 15.99 17.50
CA GLU A 134 23.23 15.99 17.72
C GLU A 134 23.81 14.60 18.05
N GLU A 135 22.98 13.68 18.53
CA GLU A 135 23.35 12.31 18.89
C GLU A 135 23.16 11.35 17.70
N GLY A 136 22.60 11.84 16.58
CA GLY A 136 22.28 10.99 15.43
C GLY A 136 20.96 10.23 15.61
N GLU A 137 20.11 10.68 16.53
CA GLU A 137 18.79 10.13 16.79
C GLU A 137 17.70 10.95 16.11
N GLY A 138 16.65 10.31 15.61
CA GLY A 138 15.52 10.99 14.98
C GLY A 138 14.20 10.33 15.36
N SER A 139 13.12 11.12 15.49
CA SER A 139 11.78 10.60 15.77
C SER A 139 10.72 11.41 15.04
N ARG A 140 9.79 10.72 14.38
CA ARG A 140 8.68 11.36 13.66
C ARG A 140 7.39 10.54 13.76
N ASP A 141 6.28 11.24 13.90
CA ASP A 141 4.94 10.66 13.81
C ASP A 141 4.32 10.98 12.45
N PHE A 142 3.74 9.97 11.82
CA PHE A 142 2.97 10.07 10.58
C PHE A 142 1.54 9.61 10.83
N LEU A 143 0.57 10.29 10.22
CA LEU A 143 -0.84 9.92 10.24
C LEU A 143 -1.28 9.51 8.84
N GLY A 144 -1.89 8.33 8.71
CA GLY A 144 -2.25 7.77 7.42
C GLY A 144 -2.86 6.39 7.55
N ILE A 145 -2.96 5.67 6.43
CA ILE A 145 -3.33 4.26 6.40
C ILE A 145 -2.05 3.44 6.37
N PHE A 146 -1.75 2.76 7.47
CA PHE A 146 -0.55 1.95 7.66
C PHE A 146 -0.97 0.55 8.16
N SER A 147 -1.68 -0.17 7.30
CA SER A 147 -2.35 -1.43 7.63
C SER A 147 -2.41 -2.35 6.39
N SER A 148 -3.11 -3.48 6.51
CA SER A 148 -3.47 -4.34 5.38
C SER A 148 -4.29 -3.60 4.31
N GLU A 149 -4.88 -2.45 4.62
CA GLU A 149 -5.63 -1.59 3.71
C GLU A 149 -4.76 -0.59 2.93
N THR A 150 -3.44 -0.59 3.13
CA THR A 150 -2.52 0.29 2.39
C THR A 150 -2.31 -0.25 0.96
N PHE A 151 -2.87 0.43 -0.04
CA PHE A 151 -2.66 0.11 -1.46
C PHE A 151 -2.77 1.35 -2.37
N VAL A 152 -2.31 1.17 -3.61
CA VAL A 152 -2.53 2.11 -4.73
C VAL A 152 -3.28 1.42 -5.85
N ILE A 153 -4.14 2.15 -6.56
CA ILE A 153 -4.91 1.67 -7.71
C ILE A 153 -4.97 2.77 -8.77
N ALA A 154 -4.95 2.37 -10.04
CA ALA A 154 -5.31 3.24 -11.15
C ALA A 154 -6.26 2.48 -12.07
N GLN A 155 -7.47 2.98 -12.26
CA GLN A 155 -8.50 2.33 -13.09
C GLN A 155 -8.39 2.67 -14.59
N ALA A 156 -7.46 3.58 -14.93
CA ALA A 156 -7.15 4.01 -16.29
C ALA A 156 -5.83 4.79 -16.31
N VAL A 157 -5.17 4.81 -17.47
CA VAL A 157 -4.05 5.71 -17.77
C VAL A 157 -4.58 7.14 -17.95
N ARG A 158 -4.02 8.10 -17.22
CA ARG A 158 -4.37 9.54 -17.30
C ARG A 158 -3.10 10.39 -17.33
N PRO A 159 -3.15 11.60 -17.94
CA PRO A 159 -2.07 12.57 -17.82
C PRO A 159 -1.80 12.93 -16.36
N ALA A 160 -0.52 13.04 -16.00
CA ALA A 160 -0.08 13.45 -14.67
C ALA A 160 0.37 14.93 -14.66
N PRO A 161 0.29 15.62 -13.51
CA PRO A 161 0.90 16.94 -13.33
C PRO A 161 2.39 16.95 -13.69
N GLN A 162 2.92 18.12 -14.06
CA GLN A 162 4.31 18.33 -14.47
C GLN A 162 4.94 19.42 -13.60
N THR A 163 4.97 19.19 -12.29
CA THR A 163 5.57 20.10 -11.29
C THR A 163 7.09 20.13 -11.41
N HIS A 164 7.72 19.00 -11.75
CA HIS A 164 9.15 18.85 -12.06
C HIS A 164 9.34 18.40 -13.52
N PRO A 165 9.31 19.33 -14.49
CA PRO A 165 9.38 19.00 -15.92
C PRO A 165 10.63 18.19 -16.29
N GLY A 166 10.43 17.10 -17.04
CA GLY A 166 11.50 16.20 -17.48
C GLY A 166 11.88 15.12 -16.48
N VAL A 167 11.32 15.17 -15.26
CA VAL A 167 11.45 14.13 -14.22
C VAL A 167 10.11 13.44 -13.99
N ASP A 168 9.04 14.22 -13.87
CA ASP A 168 7.69 13.69 -13.66
C ASP A 168 7.26 12.75 -14.80
N ALA A 169 6.64 11.63 -14.43
CA ALA A 169 5.98 10.77 -15.40
C ALA A 169 4.89 11.56 -16.14
N LEU A 170 4.77 11.40 -17.46
CA LEU A 170 3.71 12.07 -18.23
C LEU A 170 2.31 11.50 -17.95
N THR A 171 2.24 10.23 -17.55
CA THR A 171 0.99 9.51 -17.27
C THR A 171 1.20 8.49 -16.15
N ASN A 172 0.15 8.16 -15.40
CA ASN A 172 0.17 7.00 -14.49
C ASN A 172 0.00 5.67 -15.26
N PRO A 173 0.55 4.55 -14.77
CA PRO A 173 0.21 3.22 -15.28
C PRO A 173 -1.21 2.83 -14.85
N ASP A 174 -1.91 2.02 -15.65
CA ASP A 174 -3.15 1.33 -15.26
C ASP A 174 -2.80 0.13 -14.37
N THR A 175 -3.43 0.01 -13.21
CA THR A 175 -3.12 -1.08 -12.26
C THR A 175 -4.32 -1.40 -11.36
N ALA A 176 -4.58 -2.69 -11.20
CA ALA A 176 -5.41 -3.19 -10.10
C ALA A 176 -4.78 -2.79 -8.73
N PRO A 177 -5.49 -2.93 -7.60
CA PRO A 177 -4.92 -2.65 -6.29
C PRO A 177 -3.57 -3.34 -6.10
N VAL A 178 -2.54 -2.55 -5.79
CA VAL A 178 -1.20 -3.01 -5.41
C VAL A 178 -0.95 -2.58 -3.98
N HIS A 179 -0.84 -3.56 -3.09
CA HIS A 179 -0.51 -3.30 -1.70
C HIS A 179 0.95 -2.88 -1.53
N MET A 180 1.18 -1.97 -0.58
CA MET A 180 2.49 -1.40 -0.30
C MET A 180 2.79 -1.55 1.18
N TYR A 181 3.44 -2.66 1.54
CA TYR A 181 3.57 -3.09 2.94
C TYR A 181 4.95 -2.89 3.55
N HIS A 182 5.88 -2.34 2.79
CA HIS A 182 7.25 -2.13 3.23
C HIS A 182 7.51 -0.66 3.51
N LEU A 183 8.53 -0.41 4.34
CA LEU A 183 9.12 0.90 4.54
C LEU A 183 10.56 0.90 4.06
N GLY A 184 11.00 2.06 3.57
CA GLY A 184 12.41 2.35 3.33
C GLY A 184 12.71 3.82 3.60
N MET A 185 13.96 4.10 3.93
CA MET A 185 14.45 5.42 4.27
C MET A 185 15.72 5.75 3.51
N TRP A 186 15.86 6.97 3.01
CA TRP A 186 16.99 7.46 2.23
C TRP A 186 17.59 8.71 2.87
N PHE A 187 18.86 9.00 2.58
CA PHE A 187 19.37 10.37 2.76
C PHE A 187 18.57 11.32 1.88
N SER A 188 18.08 12.43 2.42
CA SER A 188 17.41 13.45 1.60
C SER A 188 18.39 14.14 0.66
N ASP A 189 19.65 14.31 1.07
CA ASP A 189 20.70 14.93 0.26
C ASP A 189 21.81 13.93 -0.12
N PRO A 190 22.18 13.77 -1.40
CA PRO A 190 23.27 12.88 -1.82
C PRO A 190 24.65 13.26 -1.25
N GLY A 191 24.90 14.55 -1.02
CA GLY A 191 26.09 15.07 -0.39
C GLY A 191 26.23 14.64 1.07
N ASP A 192 25.12 14.53 1.81
CA ASP A 192 25.13 13.99 3.17
C ASP A 192 25.49 12.49 3.19
N ALA A 193 25.06 11.72 2.18
CA ALA A 193 25.51 10.34 2.03
C ALA A 193 27.03 10.25 1.83
N VAL A 194 27.60 11.13 0.99
CA VAL A 194 29.05 11.20 0.77
C VAL A 194 29.79 11.64 2.03
N ALA A 195 29.27 12.63 2.77
CA ALA A 195 29.85 13.09 4.03
C ALA A 195 29.87 11.98 5.10
N ALA A 196 28.87 11.09 5.08
CA ALA A 196 28.80 9.90 5.93
C ALA A 196 29.71 8.74 5.44
N GLY A 197 30.44 8.92 4.34
CA GLY A 197 31.31 7.88 3.77
C GLY A 197 30.58 6.81 2.97
N CYS A 198 29.30 7.03 2.64
CA CYS A 198 28.54 6.17 1.74
C CYS A 198 28.87 6.44 0.26
N SER A 199 28.31 5.64 -0.65
CA SER A 199 28.46 5.89 -2.09
C SER A 199 27.75 7.18 -2.52
N ASN A 200 28.25 7.80 -3.58
CA ASN A 200 27.68 9.02 -4.18
C ASN A 200 26.48 8.74 -5.10
N GLY A 201 25.77 7.64 -4.88
CA GLY A 201 24.62 7.26 -5.70
C GLY A 201 23.46 8.22 -5.46
N THR A 202 22.88 8.74 -6.54
CA THR A 202 21.66 9.54 -6.50
C THR A 202 20.44 8.70 -6.83
N THR A 203 19.31 8.99 -6.17
CA THR A 203 18.04 8.28 -6.34
C THR A 203 16.88 9.28 -6.36
N PRO A 204 15.66 8.91 -6.82
CA PRO A 204 14.53 9.84 -6.88
C PRO A 204 13.73 9.94 -5.57
N PHE A 205 14.24 9.41 -4.45
CA PHE A 205 13.51 9.24 -3.20
C PHE A 205 13.58 10.47 -2.27
N ASP A 206 13.25 11.64 -2.82
CA ASP A 206 12.97 12.87 -2.06
C ASP A 206 11.90 13.70 -2.81
N GLY A 207 11.33 14.71 -2.16
CA GLY A 207 10.29 15.59 -2.70
C GLY A 207 10.71 16.37 -3.94
N ASP A 208 12.00 16.62 -4.13
CA ASP A 208 12.59 17.24 -5.33
C ASP A 208 13.16 16.24 -6.34
N HIS A 209 13.02 14.93 -6.05
CA HIS A 209 13.54 13.81 -6.81
C HIS A 209 15.07 13.66 -6.82
N VAL A 210 15.78 14.20 -5.83
CA VAL A 210 17.24 14.09 -5.71
C VAL A 210 17.65 13.69 -4.30
N ALA A 211 17.64 12.38 -4.03
CA ALA A 211 18.08 11.77 -2.77
C ALA A 211 19.42 11.05 -2.89
N GLY A 212 20.05 10.78 -1.74
CA GLY A 212 21.18 9.85 -1.65
C GLY A 212 20.75 8.38 -1.74
N ILE A 213 21.54 7.47 -1.15
CA ILE A 213 21.22 6.04 -1.10
C ILE A 213 20.18 5.69 -0.03
N GLN A 214 19.56 4.50 -0.15
CA GLN A 214 18.74 3.93 0.92
C GLN A 214 19.63 3.57 2.11
N VAL A 215 19.19 3.91 3.32
CA VAL A 215 19.92 3.67 4.58
C VAL A 215 19.27 2.61 5.46
N LEU A 216 17.94 2.60 5.56
CA LEU A 216 17.16 1.60 6.32
C LEU A 216 16.01 1.08 5.45
N ASN A 217 15.62 -0.18 5.66
CA ASN A 217 14.44 -0.77 5.03
C ASN A 217 13.86 -1.93 5.84
N THR A 218 12.80 -2.54 5.33
CA THR A 218 12.10 -3.68 5.94
C THR A 218 12.40 -5.00 5.23
N SER A 219 13.63 -5.17 4.70
CA SER A 219 14.06 -6.38 3.99
C SER A 219 14.26 -7.61 4.88
N ASN A 220 14.11 -7.45 6.20
CA ASN A 220 13.91 -8.54 7.15
C ASN A 220 12.52 -9.21 7.04
N PHE A 221 11.64 -8.70 6.18
CA PHE A 221 10.34 -9.30 5.83
C PHE A 221 10.32 -9.75 4.36
N PRO A 222 9.54 -10.78 3.99
CA PRO A 222 9.39 -11.20 2.60
C PRO A 222 8.77 -10.10 1.72
N ASP A 223 9.20 -10.00 0.46
CA ASP A 223 8.78 -8.96 -0.49
C ASP A 223 7.26 -8.80 -0.67
N THR A 224 6.48 -9.87 -0.49
CA THR A 224 5.01 -9.85 -0.63
C THR A 224 4.28 -9.85 0.71
N ALA A 225 4.99 -9.75 1.82
CA ALA A 225 4.46 -9.87 3.17
C ALA A 225 5.19 -8.93 4.15
N GLY A 226 5.28 -7.65 3.76
CA GLY A 226 5.84 -6.60 4.59
C GLY A 226 5.07 -6.34 5.89
N PRO A 227 5.68 -5.65 6.85
CA PRO A 227 5.13 -5.52 8.19
C PRO A 227 3.80 -4.77 8.24
N LEU A 228 3.58 -3.75 7.39
CA LEU A 228 2.34 -2.96 7.46
C LEU A 228 1.09 -3.82 7.22
N GLY A 229 1.21 -4.91 6.44
CA GLY A 229 0.11 -5.84 6.19
C GLY A 229 -0.31 -6.68 7.40
N GLN A 230 0.38 -6.54 8.55
CA GLN A 230 0.09 -7.25 9.80
C GLN A 230 -0.76 -6.42 10.78
N PHE A 231 -1.05 -5.16 10.46
CA PHE A 231 -1.98 -4.31 11.20
C PHE A 231 -3.31 -4.20 10.44
N GLU A 232 -4.43 -4.05 11.14
CA GLU A 232 -5.77 -3.92 10.56
C GLU A 232 -6.52 -2.73 11.15
#